data_AF-A0ABD5W0N5-F1
#
_entry.id   AF-A0ABD5W0N5-F1
#
_cell.length_a   1.000
_cell.length_b   1.000
_cell.length_c   1.000
_cell.angle_alpha   90.00
_cell.angle_beta   90.00
_cell.angle_gamma   90.00
#
_symmetry.space_group_name_H-M   'P 1'
#
loop_
_entity.id
_entity.type
_entity.pdbx_description
1 polymer ?
#
loop_
_entity_poly.entity_id
_entity_poly.type
_entity_poly.pdbx_seq_one_letter_code
_entity_poly.pdbx_strand_id
1 'polypeptide(L)'
;MARGVGAVDIIQTTLPDWVALVAALVTQLGDAWFLTLLLISLVVTQRERREGILAVGGMLAVAIGLYRTLKHIFERPRPNEEWFDPGLLPDVLEPLYEGAAYATGYGFPSGHATSVTVAYLGLAVVLTVGTRRQRFGVAGVVVALVSASRVALGVHYLVDVVAGVALGAVVLAVGLQECGPRLSLSQIFGMGIAASLCYLVASGGRIESVLLLCLTAGLFVGWRYRG
;
A
#
# COMPACT_ATOMS: atom_id res chain seq x y z
N MET A 1 -19.44 -10.58 15.99
CA MET A 1 -19.86 -10.30 14.61
C MET A 1 -18.71 -10.67 13.68
N ALA A 2 -18.89 -11.75 12.92
CA ALA A 2 -17.97 -12.24 11.92
C ALA A 2 -17.78 -11.20 10.81
N ARG A 3 -16.57 -10.64 10.65
CA ARG A 3 -16.28 -9.55 9.70
C ARG A 3 -16.23 -9.99 8.23
N GLY A 4 -16.43 -11.28 7.95
CA GLY A 4 -16.54 -11.79 6.58
C GLY A 4 -16.62 -13.31 6.49
N VAL A 5 -17.19 -13.99 7.49
CA VAL A 5 -17.37 -15.46 7.43
C VAL A 5 -18.28 -15.78 6.24
N GLY A 6 -17.78 -16.62 5.33
CA GLY A 6 -18.48 -17.09 4.13
C GLY A 6 -18.08 -16.38 2.83
N ALA A 7 -17.57 -15.14 2.86
CA ALA A 7 -17.21 -14.45 1.61
C ALA A 7 -15.90 -14.99 1.00
N VAL A 8 -14.91 -15.29 1.84
CA VAL A 8 -13.62 -15.85 1.42
C VAL A 8 -13.79 -17.32 1.04
N ASP A 9 -14.42 -18.11 1.92
CA ASP A 9 -14.80 -19.50 1.67
C ASP A 9 -15.54 -19.72 0.33
N ILE A 10 -16.56 -18.89 -0.01
CA ILE A 10 -17.24 -18.98 -1.31
C ILE A 10 -16.27 -18.75 -2.47
N ILE A 11 -15.35 -17.79 -2.36
CA ILE A 11 -14.37 -17.50 -3.41
C ILE A 11 -13.44 -18.70 -3.60
N GLN A 12 -12.88 -19.23 -2.51
CA GLN A 12 -11.87 -20.28 -2.55
C GLN A 12 -12.46 -21.64 -2.99
N THR A 13 -13.72 -21.91 -2.65
CA THR A 13 -14.42 -23.14 -3.06
C THR A 13 -14.96 -23.10 -4.49
N THR A 14 -15.24 -21.90 -5.03
CA THR A 14 -15.83 -21.73 -6.36
C THR A 14 -14.77 -21.53 -7.45
N LEU A 15 -13.66 -20.86 -7.13
CA LEU A 15 -12.65 -20.50 -8.12
C LEU A 15 -11.52 -21.54 -8.20
N PRO A 16 -10.96 -21.79 -9.40
CA PRO A 16 -9.82 -22.70 -9.56
C PRO A 16 -8.55 -22.21 -8.86
N ASP A 17 -7.70 -23.15 -8.44
CA ASP A 17 -6.45 -22.88 -7.70
C ASP A 17 -5.47 -21.95 -8.43
N TRP A 18 -5.41 -22.01 -9.76
CA TRP A 18 -4.54 -21.11 -10.54
C TRP A 18 -4.91 -19.63 -10.36
N VAL A 19 -6.14 -19.33 -9.96
CA VAL A 19 -6.58 -17.97 -9.63
C VAL A 19 -5.87 -17.46 -8.39
N ALA A 20 -5.54 -18.32 -7.42
CA ALA A 20 -4.75 -17.96 -6.26
C ALA A 20 -3.35 -17.48 -6.67
N LEU A 21 -2.72 -18.14 -7.65
CA LEU A 21 -1.44 -17.70 -8.20
C LEU A 21 -1.54 -16.35 -8.90
N VAL A 22 -2.58 -16.13 -9.69
CA VAL A 22 -2.82 -14.83 -10.33
C VAL A 22 -3.07 -13.75 -9.28
N ALA A 23 -3.84 -14.04 -8.24
CA ALA A 23 -4.07 -13.13 -7.12
C ALA A 23 -2.76 -12.78 -6.39
N ALA A 24 -1.89 -13.78 -6.17
CA ALA A 24 -0.57 -13.61 -5.58
C ALA A 24 0.38 -12.76 -6.45
N LEU A 25 0.32 -12.89 -7.77
CA LEU A 25 1.07 -12.05 -8.70
C LEU A 25 0.52 -10.62 -8.75
N VAL A 26 -0.81 -10.47 -8.81
CA VAL A 26 -1.47 -9.16 -8.85
C VAL A 26 -1.20 -8.38 -7.57
N THR A 27 -1.22 -9.01 -6.40
CA THR A 27 -0.97 -8.30 -5.13
C THR A 27 0.43 -7.68 -5.05
N GLN A 28 1.42 -8.21 -5.78
CA GLN A 28 2.77 -7.65 -5.82
C GLN A 28 2.79 -6.18 -6.30
N LEU A 29 1.79 -5.76 -7.09
CA LEU A 29 1.65 -4.36 -7.51
C LEU A 29 1.44 -3.39 -6.33
N GLY A 30 1.04 -3.91 -5.15
CA GLY A 30 0.91 -3.17 -3.90
C GLY A 30 2.02 -3.40 -2.88
N ASP A 31 3.01 -4.25 -3.20
CA ASP A 31 4.11 -4.54 -2.29
C ASP A 31 5.14 -3.42 -2.25
N ALA A 32 5.82 -3.31 -1.10
CA ALA A 32 6.78 -2.24 -0.84
C ALA A 32 7.93 -2.23 -1.87
N TRP A 33 8.47 -3.41 -2.21
CA TRP A 33 9.57 -3.52 -3.17
C TRP A 33 9.16 -2.98 -4.55
N PHE A 34 7.97 -3.35 -5.03
CA PHE A 34 7.48 -2.95 -6.35
C PHE A 34 7.21 -1.46 -6.39
N LEU A 35 6.51 -0.93 -5.38
CA LEU A 35 6.20 0.50 -5.30
C LEU A 35 7.48 1.34 -5.17
N THR A 36 8.48 0.88 -4.41
CA THR A 36 9.77 1.56 -4.31
C THR A 36 10.50 1.59 -5.65
N LEU A 37 10.60 0.46 -6.36
CA LEU A 37 11.22 0.41 -7.69
C LEU A 37 10.48 1.27 -8.71
N LEU A 38 9.15 1.23 -8.70
CA LEU A 38 8.30 2.06 -9.54
C LEU A 38 8.58 3.56 -9.31
N LEU A 39 8.58 4.02 -8.07
CA LEU A 39 8.85 5.42 -7.73
C LEU A 39 10.27 5.83 -8.09
N ILE A 40 11.27 5.00 -7.82
CA ILE A 40 12.67 5.27 -8.20
C ILE A 40 12.78 5.42 -9.72
N SER A 41 12.22 4.47 -10.48
CA SER A 41 12.20 4.51 -11.94
C SER A 41 11.55 5.79 -12.46
N LEU A 42 10.40 6.17 -11.91
CA LEU A 42 9.70 7.39 -12.29
C LEU A 42 10.46 8.66 -11.91
N VAL A 43 11.07 8.73 -10.73
CA VAL A 43 11.93 9.86 -10.34
C VAL A 43 13.12 9.99 -11.28
N VAL A 44 13.74 8.89 -11.70
CA VAL A 44 14.89 8.92 -12.61
C VAL A 44 14.48 9.38 -14.02
N THR A 45 13.39 8.82 -14.55
CA THR A 45 12.95 9.00 -15.94
C THR A 45 12.09 10.25 -16.18
N GLN A 46 11.23 10.64 -15.23
CA GLN A 46 10.28 11.75 -15.37
C GLN A 46 10.79 13.03 -14.68
N ARG A 47 11.89 13.59 -15.19
CA ARG A 47 12.61 14.71 -14.54
C ARG A 47 11.73 15.93 -14.23
N GLU A 48 10.89 16.32 -15.17
CA GLU A 48 9.96 17.46 -15.07
C GLU A 48 8.85 17.28 -14.02
N ARG A 49 8.61 16.03 -13.57
CA ARG A 49 7.55 15.68 -12.61
C ARG A 49 8.10 15.17 -11.28
N ARG A 50 9.42 15.24 -11.08
CA ARG A 50 10.12 14.69 -9.90
C ARG A 50 9.51 15.14 -8.59
N GLU A 51 9.21 16.42 -8.45
CA GLU A 51 8.63 16.94 -7.20
C GLU A 51 7.26 16.33 -6.91
N GLY A 52 6.39 16.21 -7.91
CA GLY A 52 5.10 15.54 -7.75
C GLY A 52 5.26 14.06 -7.38
N ILE A 53 6.22 13.36 -7.99
CA ILE A 53 6.47 11.94 -7.70
C ILE A 53 7.04 11.77 -6.27
N LEU A 54 7.94 12.67 -5.85
CA LEU A 54 8.45 12.70 -4.48
C LEU A 54 7.33 13.02 -3.47
N ALA A 55 6.36 13.88 -3.83
CA ALA A 55 5.19 14.15 -3.01
C ALA A 55 4.36 12.87 -2.81
N VAL A 56 4.15 12.06 -3.87
CA VAL A 56 3.50 10.75 -3.76
C VAL A 56 4.29 9.80 -2.86
N GLY A 57 5.62 9.77 -2.98
CA GLY A 57 6.49 8.99 -2.09
C GLY A 57 6.37 9.42 -0.62
N GLY A 58 6.35 10.73 -0.35
CA GLY A 58 6.14 11.27 1.00
C GLY A 58 4.75 10.94 1.56
N MET A 59 3.70 11.05 0.74
CA MET A 59 2.34 10.65 1.12
C MET A 59 2.24 9.14 1.40
N LEU A 60 2.98 8.30 0.68
CA LEU A 60 3.10 6.88 1.00
C LEU A 60 3.76 6.66 2.35
N ALA A 61 4.81 7.40 2.69
CA ALA A 61 5.43 7.33 4.02
C ALA A 61 4.44 7.71 5.13
N VAL A 62 3.65 8.78 4.92
CA VAL A 62 2.54 9.16 5.83
C VAL A 62 1.56 8.00 5.98
N ALA A 63 1.07 7.45 4.87
CA ALA A 63 0.09 6.37 4.88
C ALA A 63 0.62 5.11 5.59
N ILE A 64 1.88 4.73 5.34
CA ILE A 64 2.53 3.58 5.98
C ILE A 64 2.64 3.79 7.49
N GLY A 65 3.09 4.96 7.93
CA GLY A 65 3.15 5.28 9.35
C GLY A 65 1.77 5.20 10.00
N LEU A 66 0.74 5.77 9.36
CA LEU A 66 -0.63 5.76 9.88
C LEU A 66 -1.22 4.35 9.95
N TYR A 67 -1.27 3.59 8.84
CA TYR A 67 -1.91 2.28 8.86
C TYR A 67 -1.18 1.30 9.76
N ARG A 68 0.16 1.37 9.85
CA ARG A 68 0.92 0.49 10.75
C ARG A 68 0.69 0.86 12.21
N THR A 69 0.57 2.15 12.54
CA THR A 69 0.13 2.60 13.86
C THR A 69 -1.26 2.05 14.19
N LEU A 70 -2.23 2.20 13.27
CA LEU A 70 -3.59 1.71 13.46
C LEU A 70 -3.65 0.18 13.66
N LYS A 71 -2.79 -0.58 12.99
CA LYS A 71 -2.67 -2.03 13.20
C LYS A 71 -2.32 -2.37 14.65
N HIS A 72 -1.39 -1.63 15.26
CA HIS A 72 -1.02 -1.81 16.67
C HIS A 72 -2.06 -1.27 17.65
N ILE A 73 -2.90 -0.31 17.24
CA ILE A 73 -4.00 0.19 18.08
C ILE A 73 -5.19 -0.78 18.08
N PHE A 74 -5.55 -1.33 16.91
CA PHE A 74 -6.76 -2.13 16.78
C PHE A 74 -6.56 -3.63 16.98
N GLU A 75 -5.35 -4.13 16.72
CA GLU A 75 -4.91 -5.50 17.00
C GLU A 75 -5.86 -6.59 16.45
N ARG A 76 -6.44 -6.35 15.27
CA ARG A 76 -7.46 -7.25 14.72
C ARG A 76 -6.81 -8.43 14.02
N PRO A 77 -7.24 -9.67 14.30
CA PRO A 77 -6.73 -10.85 13.60
C PRO A 77 -7.17 -10.84 12.12
N ARG A 78 -6.36 -11.49 11.28
CA ARG A 78 -6.69 -11.75 9.88
C ARG A 78 -7.66 -12.92 9.76
N PRO A 79 -8.29 -13.14 8.59
CA PRO A 79 -8.81 -14.46 8.28
C PRO A 79 -7.61 -15.43 8.20
N ASN A 80 -7.74 -16.61 8.81
CA ASN A 80 -6.72 -17.67 8.77
C ASN A 80 -7.18 -18.75 7.76
N GLU A 81 -7.63 -18.30 6.59
CA GLU A 81 -8.17 -19.17 5.53
C GLU A 81 -7.11 -19.34 4.45
N GLU A 82 -6.41 -20.47 4.51
CA GLU A 82 -5.39 -20.85 3.55
C GLU A 82 -6.04 -21.43 2.30
N TRP A 83 -5.86 -20.76 1.16
CA TRP A 83 -6.45 -21.22 -0.11
C TRP A 83 -5.68 -22.41 -0.68
N PHE A 84 -4.35 -22.38 -0.61
CA PHE A 84 -3.50 -23.32 -1.34
C PHE A 84 -2.23 -23.61 -0.55
N ASP A 85 -1.84 -24.88 -0.48
CA ASP A 85 -0.59 -25.33 0.13
C ASP A 85 0.61 -24.94 -0.76
N PRO A 86 1.50 -24.02 -0.32
CA PRO A 86 2.65 -23.57 -1.11
C PRO A 86 3.57 -24.72 -1.55
N GLY A 87 3.63 -25.82 -0.79
CA GLY A 87 4.51 -26.96 -1.10
C GLY A 87 4.14 -27.73 -2.37
N LEU A 88 3.00 -27.40 -2.99
CA LEU A 88 2.58 -27.92 -4.29
C LEU A 88 3.00 -27.02 -5.47
N LEU A 89 3.53 -25.82 -5.20
CA LEU A 89 4.05 -24.91 -6.23
C LEU A 89 5.48 -25.29 -6.63
N PRO A 90 5.91 -24.97 -7.86
CA PRO A 90 7.33 -25.00 -8.19
C PRO A 90 8.13 -24.08 -7.26
N ASP A 91 9.33 -24.52 -6.84
CA ASP A 91 10.22 -23.82 -5.88
C ASP A 91 10.45 -22.32 -6.21
N VAL A 92 10.35 -21.95 -7.50
CA VAL A 92 10.54 -20.57 -7.97
C VAL A 92 9.36 -19.66 -7.59
N LEU A 93 8.15 -20.20 -7.47
CA LEU A 93 6.92 -19.45 -7.23
C LEU A 93 6.47 -19.50 -5.76
N GLU A 94 6.93 -20.50 -5.01
CA GLU A 94 6.60 -20.70 -3.60
C GLU A 94 6.89 -19.44 -2.75
N PRO A 95 8.08 -18.80 -2.78
CA PRO A 95 8.34 -17.63 -1.95
C PRO A 95 7.44 -16.43 -2.26
N LEU A 96 7.06 -16.28 -3.54
CA LEU A 96 6.16 -15.21 -3.99
C LEU A 96 4.75 -15.42 -3.45
N TYR A 97 4.26 -16.67 -3.53
CA TYR A 97 2.94 -17.02 -3.03
C TYR A 97 2.89 -16.93 -1.50
N GLU A 98 3.90 -17.45 -0.80
CA GLU A 98 4.00 -17.35 0.66
C GLU A 98 3.97 -15.90 1.13
N GLY A 99 4.78 -15.01 0.55
CA GLY A 99 4.78 -13.60 0.90
C GLY A 99 3.43 -12.91 0.68
N ALA A 100 2.67 -13.36 -0.32
CA ALA A 100 1.35 -12.84 -0.64
C ALA A 100 0.25 -13.36 0.30
N ALA A 101 0.23 -14.68 0.57
CA ALA A 101 -0.84 -15.43 1.20
C ALA A 101 -0.61 -15.68 2.71
N TYR A 102 0.63 -15.72 3.19
CA TYR A 102 0.98 -16.01 4.59
C TYR A 102 1.47 -14.76 5.33
N ALA A 103 0.64 -13.72 5.29
CA ALA A 103 1.01 -12.43 5.87
C ALA A 103 0.82 -12.42 7.41
N THR A 104 1.90 -12.22 8.15
CA THR A 104 1.89 -12.22 9.62
C THR A 104 1.36 -10.91 10.23
N GLY A 105 0.94 -10.96 11.51
CA GLY A 105 0.48 -9.80 12.29
C GLY A 105 -0.95 -9.34 11.98
N TYR A 106 -1.30 -8.13 12.45
CA TYR A 106 -2.69 -7.64 12.43
C TYR A 106 -3.23 -7.32 11.03
N GLY A 107 -4.52 -7.59 10.82
CA GLY A 107 -5.24 -7.46 9.55
C GLY A 107 -5.85 -6.08 9.29
N PHE A 108 -6.33 -5.37 10.32
CA PHE A 108 -7.04 -4.10 10.13
C PHE A 108 -6.16 -2.87 10.38
N PRO A 109 -6.13 -1.86 9.49
CA PRO A 109 -6.66 -1.87 8.11
C PRO A 109 -5.67 -2.50 7.10
N SER A 110 -6.13 -2.74 5.86
CA SER A 110 -5.29 -3.32 4.80
C SER A 110 -4.22 -2.34 4.31
N GLY A 111 -2.95 -2.71 4.52
CA GLY A 111 -1.80 -1.93 4.08
C GLY A 111 -1.67 -1.88 2.55
N HIS A 112 -1.90 -3.00 1.87
CA HIS A 112 -1.87 -3.07 0.40
C HIS A 112 -2.91 -2.13 -0.22
N ALA A 113 -4.16 -2.21 0.23
CA ALA A 113 -5.24 -1.35 -0.26
C ALA A 113 -4.92 0.14 -0.02
N THR A 114 -4.36 0.47 1.15
CA THR A 114 -3.91 1.84 1.47
C THR A 114 -2.80 2.30 0.52
N SER A 115 -1.74 1.50 0.38
CA SER A 115 -0.56 1.83 -0.42
C SER A 115 -0.89 2.00 -1.90
N VAL A 116 -1.66 1.07 -2.50
CA VAL A 116 -2.03 1.20 -3.92
C VAL A 116 -2.93 2.39 -4.17
N THR A 117 -3.82 2.71 -3.23
CA THR A 117 -4.69 3.90 -3.34
C THR A 117 -3.83 5.16 -3.41
N VAL A 118 -2.88 5.34 -2.49
CA VAL A 118 -1.98 6.50 -2.49
C VAL A 118 -1.07 6.51 -3.71
N ALA A 119 -0.42 5.39 -4.02
CA ALA A 119 0.55 5.31 -5.11
C ALA A 119 -0.10 5.56 -6.47
N TYR A 120 -1.09 4.76 -6.86
CA TYR A 120 -1.63 4.78 -8.22
C TYR A 120 -2.52 5.98 -8.47
N LEU A 121 -3.39 6.37 -7.52
CA LEU A 121 -4.21 7.58 -7.70
C LEU A 121 -3.36 8.86 -7.58
N GLY A 122 -2.37 8.88 -6.68
CA GLY A 122 -1.41 10.00 -6.60
C GLY A 122 -0.61 10.15 -7.90
N LEU A 123 -0.12 9.06 -8.47
CA LEU A 123 0.55 9.09 -9.78
C LEU A 123 -0.39 9.48 -10.92
N ALA A 124 -1.68 9.10 -10.87
CA ALA A 124 -2.67 9.54 -11.88
C ALA A 124 -2.88 11.06 -11.90
N VAL A 125 -2.67 11.74 -10.76
CA VAL A 125 -2.68 13.21 -10.64
C VAL A 125 -1.41 13.82 -11.22
N VAL A 126 -0.24 13.25 -10.91
CA VAL A 126 1.07 13.82 -11.23
C VAL A 126 1.50 13.57 -12.68
N LEU A 127 1.26 12.35 -13.19
CA LEU A 127 1.66 11.96 -14.53
C LEU A 127 0.69 12.54 -15.57
N THR A 128 1.21 12.83 -16.77
CA THR A 128 0.45 13.43 -17.86
C THR A 128 0.34 12.53 -19.09
N VAL A 129 0.68 11.25 -18.96
CA VAL A 129 0.53 10.27 -20.04
C VAL A 129 -0.96 10.01 -20.28
N GLY A 130 -1.39 10.10 -21.54
CA GLY A 130 -2.79 9.90 -21.94
C GLY A 130 -3.78 10.92 -21.35
N THR A 131 -5.07 10.60 -21.42
CA THR A 131 -6.13 11.46 -20.88
C THR A 131 -6.30 11.29 -19.36
N ARG A 132 -6.85 12.31 -18.69
CA ARG A 132 -7.20 12.23 -17.25
C ARG A 132 -8.08 11.02 -16.95
N ARG A 133 -9.11 10.77 -17.78
CA ARG A 133 -10.01 9.63 -17.62
C ARG A 133 -9.27 8.28 -17.68
N GLN A 134 -8.35 8.13 -18.64
CA GLN A 134 -7.56 6.90 -18.76
C GLN A 134 -6.67 6.67 -17.53
N ARG A 135 -5.96 7.70 -17.06
CA ARG A 135 -5.07 7.56 -15.89
C ARG A 135 -5.82 7.13 -14.62
N PHE A 136 -6.92 7.82 -14.31
CA PHE A 136 -7.74 7.47 -13.16
C PHE A 136 -8.47 6.13 -13.34
N GLY A 137 -8.86 5.79 -14.56
CA GLY A 137 -9.42 4.47 -14.89
C GLY A 137 -8.43 3.34 -14.61
N VAL A 138 -7.20 3.44 -15.13
CA VAL A 138 -6.14 2.46 -14.89
C VAL A 138 -5.81 2.36 -13.40
N ALA A 139 -5.62 3.49 -12.72
CA ALA A 139 -5.33 3.50 -11.29
C ALA A 139 -6.47 2.86 -10.47
N GLY A 140 -7.74 3.17 -10.79
CA GLY A 140 -8.90 2.56 -10.14
C GLY A 140 -8.97 1.05 -10.36
N VAL A 141 -8.66 0.57 -11.57
CA VAL A 141 -8.59 -0.87 -11.87
C VAL A 141 -7.50 -1.54 -11.05
N VAL A 142 -6.30 -0.97 -10.97
CA VAL A 142 -5.20 -1.54 -10.16
C VAL A 142 -5.59 -1.59 -8.67
N VAL A 143 -6.16 -0.51 -8.13
CA VAL A 143 -6.62 -0.46 -6.74
C VAL A 143 -7.66 -1.55 -6.48
N ALA A 144 -8.63 -1.72 -7.38
CA ALA A 144 -9.67 -2.74 -7.27
C ALA A 144 -9.10 -4.16 -7.34
N LEU A 145 -8.21 -4.44 -8.30
CA LEU A 145 -7.61 -5.76 -8.51
C LEU A 145 -6.73 -6.19 -7.32
N VAL A 146 -5.86 -5.30 -6.83
CA VAL A 146 -5.04 -5.58 -5.65
C VAL A 146 -5.90 -5.71 -4.40
N SER A 147 -6.92 -4.88 -4.24
CA SER A 147 -7.86 -4.97 -3.12
C SER A 147 -8.62 -6.30 -3.10
N ALA A 148 -9.11 -6.73 -4.27
CA ALA A 148 -9.82 -8.00 -4.44
C ALA A 148 -8.90 -9.19 -4.19
N SER A 149 -7.64 -9.16 -4.65
CA SER A 149 -6.69 -10.25 -4.41
C SER A 149 -6.40 -10.45 -2.92
N ARG A 150 -6.38 -9.38 -2.11
CA ARG A 150 -6.22 -9.50 -0.64
C ARG A 150 -7.40 -10.19 0.05
N VAL A 151 -8.62 -10.03 -0.46
CA VAL A 151 -9.80 -10.73 0.07
C VAL A 151 -9.79 -12.18 -0.41
N ALA A 152 -9.53 -12.40 -1.69
CA ALA A 152 -9.53 -13.73 -2.29
C ALA A 152 -8.47 -14.65 -1.65
N LEU A 153 -7.25 -14.15 -1.43
CA LEU A 153 -6.18 -14.87 -0.72
C LEU A 153 -6.45 -15.10 0.78
N GLY A 154 -7.61 -14.69 1.31
CA GLY A 154 -7.97 -14.92 2.72
C GLY A 154 -7.14 -14.14 3.74
N VAL A 155 -6.36 -13.16 3.31
CA VAL A 155 -5.44 -12.40 4.18
C VAL A 155 -6.04 -11.14 4.79
N HIS A 156 -7.21 -10.71 4.30
CA HIS A 156 -7.96 -9.55 4.77
C HIS A 156 -9.47 -9.73 4.61
N TYR A 157 -10.24 -9.17 5.54
CA TYR A 157 -11.68 -9.00 5.36
C TYR A 157 -11.97 -7.82 4.41
N LEU A 158 -13.15 -7.82 3.78
CA LEU A 158 -13.59 -6.71 2.93
C LEU A 158 -13.58 -5.37 3.67
N VAL A 159 -13.94 -5.36 4.95
CA VAL A 159 -13.91 -4.13 5.78
C VAL A 159 -12.49 -3.60 5.98
N ASP A 160 -11.48 -4.47 6.07
CA ASP A 160 -10.07 -4.06 6.21
C ASP A 160 -9.60 -3.33 4.94
N VAL A 161 -10.06 -3.83 3.79
CA VAL A 161 -9.77 -3.28 2.45
C VAL A 161 -10.46 -1.95 2.25
N VAL A 162 -11.77 -1.85 2.54
CA VAL A 162 -12.52 -0.59 2.43
C VAL A 162 -11.93 0.48 3.34
N ALA A 163 -11.58 0.13 4.58
CA ALA A 163 -10.91 1.05 5.49
C ALA A 163 -9.52 1.48 4.98
N GLY A 164 -8.76 0.57 4.36
CA GLY A 164 -7.48 0.89 3.74
C GLY A 164 -7.61 1.85 2.56
N VAL A 165 -8.55 1.62 1.64
CA VAL A 165 -8.83 2.54 0.52
C VAL A 165 -9.27 3.91 1.05
N ALA A 166 -10.17 3.94 2.04
CA ALA A 166 -10.62 5.19 2.65
C ALA A 166 -9.46 5.96 3.30
N LEU A 167 -8.58 5.28 4.04
CA LEU A 167 -7.39 5.89 4.63
C LEU A 167 -6.45 6.46 3.55
N GLY A 168 -6.19 5.71 2.49
CA GLY A 168 -5.35 6.17 1.37
C GLY A 168 -5.95 7.39 0.66
N ALA A 169 -7.26 7.40 0.45
CA ALA A 169 -7.96 8.54 -0.13
C ALA A 169 -7.90 9.79 0.76
N VAL A 170 -8.03 9.64 2.09
CA VAL A 170 -7.87 10.74 3.04
C VAL A 170 -6.45 11.30 2.99
N VAL A 171 -5.42 10.44 2.97
CA VAL A 171 -4.03 10.90 2.85
C VAL A 171 -3.81 11.70 1.57
N LEU A 172 -4.34 11.23 0.44
CA LEU A 172 -4.26 11.97 -0.82
C LEU A 172 -5.03 13.30 -0.77
N ALA A 173 -6.24 13.31 -0.23
CA ALA A 173 -7.03 14.54 -0.11
C ALA A 173 -6.31 15.60 0.75
N VAL A 174 -5.70 15.17 1.86
CA VAL A 174 -4.91 16.05 2.74
C VAL A 174 -3.60 16.49 2.09
N GLY A 175 -2.93 15.61 1.34
CA GLY A 175 -1.65 15.93 0.68
C GLY A 175 -1.81 16.81 -0.56
N LEU A 176 -2.90 16.61 -1.32
CA LEU A 176 -3.16 17.31 -2.57
C LEU A 176 -4.03 18.56 -2.41
N GLN A 177 -4.66 18.76 -1.24
CA GLN A 177 -5.64 19.82 -0.88
C GLN A 177 -6.19 20.59 -2.08
N GLU A 178 -7.32 20.13 -2.62
CA GLU A 178 -8.00 20.79 -3.74
C GLU A 178 -8.54 22.19 -3.37
N CYS A 179 -8.72 22.49 -2.08
CA CYS A 179 -9.28 23.75 -1.57
C CYS A 179 -8.24 24.73 -0.97
N GLY A 180 -6.95 24.55 -1.25
CA GLY A 180 -5.87 25.41 -0.71
C GLY A 180 -4.57 25.32 -1.51
N PRO A 181 -3.49 26.00 -1.08
CA PRO A 181 -2.17 25.78 -1.66
C PRO A 181 -1.74 24.34 -1.39
N ARG A 182 -1.27 23.64 -2.42
CA ARG A 182 -0.71 22.29 -2.29
C ARG A 182 0.36 22.28 -1.19
N LEU A 183 0.36 21.23 -0.35
CA LEU A 183 1.39 21.09 0.67
C LEU A 183 2.77 21.06 0.02
N SER A 184 3.69 21.82 0.58
CA SER A 184 5.10 21.75 0.17
C SER A 184 5.67 20.37 0.50
N LEU A 185 6.67 19.95 -0.25
CA LEU A 185 7.37 18.68 0.00
C LEU A 185 7.88 18.60 1.44
N SER A 186 8.36 19.71 2.01
CA SER A 186 8.78 19.76 3.41
C SER A 186 7.66 19.43 4.40
N GLN A 187 6.44 19.92 4.16
CA GLN A 187 5.29 19.59 5.00
C GLN A 187 4.90 18.11 4.86
N ILE A 188 4.89 17.58 3.64
CA ILE A 188 4.56 16.16 3.38
C ILE A 188 5.58 15.24 4.06
N PHE A 189 6.87 15.49 3.88
CA PHE A 189 7.92 14.70 4.53
C PHE A 189 7.90 14.89 6.05
N GLY A 190 7.63 16.09 6.56
CA GLY A 190 7.44 16.34 7.99
C GLY A 190 6.30 15.52 8.58
N MET A 191 5.16 15.45 7.90
CA MET A 191 4.05 14.56 8.26
C MET A 191 4.45 13.09 8.20
N GLY A 192 5.25 12.69 7.20
CA GLY A 192 5.74 11.31 7.06
C GLY A 192 6.65 10.91 8.23
N ILE A 193 7.54 11.80 8.65
CA ILE A 193 8.40 11.62 9.84
C ILE A 193 7.51 11.51 11.09
N ALA A 194 6.53 12.39 11.27
CA ALA A 194 5.61 12.34 12.40
C ALA A 194 4.82 11.03 12.45
N ALA A 195 4.28 10.58 11.31
CA ALA A 195 3.57 9.30 11.21
C ALA A 195 4.48 8.10 11.49
N SER A 196 5.75 8.16 11.06
CA SER A 196 6.76 7.15 11.35
C SER A 196 7.12 7.09 12.84
N LEU A 197 7.17 8.25 13.52
CA LEU A 197 7.35 8.32 14.97
C LEU A 197 6.16 7.74 15.73
N CYS A 198 4.92 8.03 15.30
CA CYS A 198 3.73 7.39 15.87
C CYS A 198 3.82 5.86 15.75
N TYR A 199 4.25 5.36 14.59
CA TYR A 199 4.44 3.92 14.39
C TYR A 199 5.57 3.36 15.28
N LEU A 200 6.68 4.07 15.41
CA LEU A 200 7.79 3.69 16.29
C LEU A 200 7.32 3.50 17.73
N VAL A 201 6.55 4.46 18.25
CA VAL A 201 5.98 4.40 19.59
C VAL A 201 4.97 3.26 19.72
N ALA A 202 4.00 3.18 18.81
CA ALA A 202 2.92 2.19 18.88
C ALA A 202 3.41 0.74 18.71
N SER A 203 4.52 0.54 18.00
CA SER A 203 5.11 -0.78 17.79
C SER A 203 6.10 -1.21 18.88
N GLY A 204 6.41 -0.32 19.83
CA GLY A 204 7.43 -0.58 20.86
C GLY A 204 8.85 -0.68 20.31
N GLY A 205 9.17 0.05 19.23
CA GLY A 205 10.54 0.09 18.71
C GLY A 205 10.90 -0.97 17.68
N ARG A 206 9.91 -1.53 16.96
CA ARG A 206 10.18 -2.55 15.93
C ARG A 206 11.08 -2.05 14.81
N ILE A 207 11.94 -2.91 14.26
CA ILE A 207 12.92 -2.53 13.24
C ILE A 207 12.28 -1.87 12.01
N GLU A 208 11.10 -2.31 11.59
CA GLU A 208 10.43 -1.75 10.42
C GLU A 208 9.97 -0.30 10.63
N SER A 209 9.67 0.07 11.88
CA SER A 209 9.33 1.45 12.24
C SER A 209 10.56 2.37 12.22
N VAL A 210 11.70 1.87 12.67
CA VAL A 210 13.00 2.56 12.57
C VAL A 210 13.39 2.72 11.11
N LEU A 211 13.28 1.66 10.30
CA LEU A 211 13.59 1.71 8.87
C LEU A 211 12.71 2.73 8.13
N LEU A 212 11.40 2.76 8.41
CA LEU A 212 10.50 3.73 7.82
C LEU A 212 10.90 5.18 8.20
N LEU A 213 11.20 5.41 9.48
CA LEU A 213 11.64 6.73 9.96
C LEU A 213 12.94 7.16 9.28
N CYS A 214 13.96 6.31 9.27
CA CYS A 214 15.26 6.58 8.65
C CYS A 214 15.12 6.82 7.15
N LEU A 215 14.33 6.00 6.44
CA LEU A 215 14.10 6.17 5.00
C LEU A 215 13.40 7.50 4.72
N THR A 216 12.36 7.84 5.48
CA THR A 216 11.58 9.07 5.28
C THR A 216 12.42 10.31 5.58
N ALA A 217 13.18 10.30 6.68
CA ALA A 217 14.09 11.38 7.04
C ALA A 217 15.25 11.51 6.03
N GLY A 218 15.83 10.38 5.59
CA GLY A 218 16.89 10.35 4.59
C GLY A 218 16.45 10.90 3.24
N LEU A 219 15.24 10.54 2.78
CA LEU A 219 14.64 11.09 1.56
C LEU A 219 14.38 12.59 1.68
N PHE A 220 13.88 13.05 2.83
CA PHE A 220 13.65 14.47 3.09
C PHE A 220 14.95 15.29 3.03
N VAL A 221 15.99 14.85 3.74
CA VAL A 221 17.31 15.49 3.74
C VAL A 221 17.91 15.44 2.33
N GLY A 222 17.92 14.26 1.70
CA GLY A 222 18.49 14.08 0.36
C GLY A 222 17.82 14.95 -0.71
N TRP A 223 16.51 15.18 -0.60
CA TRP A 223 15.79 16.12 -1.46
C TRP A 223 16.17 17.58 -1.13
N ARG A 224 16.16 17.96 0.15
CA ARG A 224 16.38 19.36 0.60
C ARG A 224 17.74 19.94 0.23
N TYR A 225 18.78 19.11 0.16
CA TYR A 225 20.17 19.49 -0.13
C TYR A 225 20.61 19.20 -1.57
N ARG A 226 19.72 18.72 -2.44
CA ARG A 226 19.97 18.58 -3.88
C ARG A 226 19.48 19.76 -4.73
N GLY A 227 18.85 20.76 -4.10
CA GLY A 227 18.54 22.06 -4.70
C GLY A 227 19.58 23.10 -4.31
#